data_AF-A0A7V1WAC8-F1
#
_entry.id   AF-A0A7V1WAC8-F1
#
_cell.length_a   1.000
_cell.length_b   1.000
_cell.length_c   1.000
_cell.angle_alpha   90.00
_cell.angle_beta   90.00
_cell.angle_gamma   90.00
#
_symmetry.space_group_name_H-M   'P 1'
#
loop_
_entity.id
_entity.type
_entity.pdbx_description
1 polymer ?
#
loop_
_entity_poly.entity_id
_entity_poly.type
_entity_poly.pdbx_seq_one_letter_code
_entity_poly.pdbx_strand_id
1 'polypeptide(L)'
;MGAGPHPPDQPGLAPLLRGPVASPGRALRRQRVLCLPNMGSGAYGQAPVRLPVHDQPGHVPALRQAGTGRAVRLAGLLALPFGRNRGAPASGGPAGDRDPESHRVDAPGGQARWRLVRVACALPEDPGRGKERAGNRGAAGRGGAAYRRRRSRRAVHHDRGCHRGGGPQPPAADWLARRGLMGVESALTGGLEGVGDDGIAPGDRLAGMDFRAHNAEVRSAWEALEAGDPYRVPVILGASTRYFLRSPAANPGGVDFFRYTEDPDVMFDSQLQFQRWSRHNLLQDAELGLPEMWMIHIDFQNFFEAAWMGCPIAYPQGEVPDTRPAYGDDPERLLERGAPHPFGGLMARGLRYYCRFRARAACETFLGRRIGVHPPWFGTGTDGPMTVACSLFGADFVCTAMAEEPGRLHRLLDFITDAAIRRMTAWRTLTGVPVPQDGFMMADDSIALISTAMYRQHILRYHRRIYDAFATENGRGIHLCGDATRHFATLRDELGIAVFDTGFPVNFGQLRRDLGPRVRIQGGPHVELLRRGTPEQVRGEVRRILQSGVMEGGQFVLREGNNLAPGTPLENTEALYHAGRQFGRIRELQ
;
A
#
# COMPACT_ATOMS: atom_id res chain seq x y z
N MET A 1 -48.29 17.80 -42.49
CA MET A 1 -49.45 16.91 -42.73
C MET A 1 -49.08 15.55 -42.14
N GLY A 2 -49.68 14.95 -41.12
CA GLY A 2 -50.85 15.22 -40.30
C GLY A 2 -51.27 13.88 -39.68
N ALA A 3 -51.35 13.82 -38.34
CA ALA A 3 -52.18 12.94 -37.49
C ALA A 3 -51.98 11.39 -37.46
N GLY A 4 -51.89 10.84 -36.23
CA GLY A 4 -52.20 9.43 -35.89
C GLY A 4 -53.71 9.13 -35.91
N PRO A 5 -54.23 7.94 -35.48
CA PRO A 5 -54.06 7.35 -34.13
C PRO A 5 -54.07 5.78 -34.02
N HIS A 6 -53.92 5.25 -32.78
CA HIS A 6 -54.11 3.84 -32.32
C HIS A 6 -55.61 3.50 -32.00
N PRO A 7 -55.98 2.33 -31.39
CA PRO A 7 -56.10 0.91 -31.81
C PRO A 7 -57.59 0.40 -31.64
N PRO A 8 -58.01 -0.91 -31.59
CA PRO A 8 -57.75 -1.89 -30.48
C PRO A 8 -57.82 -3.42 -30.82
N ASP A 9 -57.67 -4.27 -29.77
CA ASP A 9 -58.30 -5.59 -29.50
C ASP A 9 -57.44 -6.85 -29.23
N GLN A 10 -57.55 -7.34 -27.98
CA GLN A 10 -57.34 -8.72 -27.49
C GLN A 10 -58.68 -9.51 -27.54
N PRO A 11 -58.71 -10.86 -27.42
CA PRO A 11 -58.80 -11.59 -26.12
C PRO A 11 -58.08 -12.97 -26.16
N GLY A 12 -57.91 -13.81 -25.12
CA GLY A 12 -58.28 -13.88 -23.71
C GLY A 12 -57.91 -15.27 -23.10
N LEU A 13 -57.34 -15.26 -21.88
CA LEU A 13 -57.46 -16.15 -20.69
C LEU A 13 -57.68 -17.70 -20.71
N ALA A 14 -56.72 -18.41 -20.07
CA ALA A 14 -56.79 -19.37 -18.91
C ALA A 14 -57.50 -20.77 -19.04
N PRO A 15 -57.20 -21.83 -18.21
CA PRO A 15 -56.78 -21.81 -16.79
C PRO A 15 -55.76 -22.87 -16.25
N LEU A 16 -55.50 -22.71 -14.94
CA LEU A 16 -54.58 -23.32 -13.95
C LEU A 16 -54.66 -24.85 -13.69
N LEU A 17 -53.57 -25.44 -13.11
CA LEU A 17 -53.57 -26.16 -11.80
C LEU A 17 -52.16 -26.70 -11.33
N ARG A 18 -51.65 -26.11 -10.23
CA ARG A 18 -50.98 -26.62 -8.98
C ARG A 18 -49.88 -27.75 -8.94
N GLY A 19 -48.63 -27.32 -8.65
CA GLY A 19 -47.68 -27.73 -7.54
C GLY A 19 -47.04 -29.15 -7.47
N PRO A 20 -45.97 -29.41 -6.65
CA PRO A 20 -45.06 -28.51 -5.90
C PRO A 20 -43.55 -28.66 -6.27
N VAL A 21 -42.74 -27.64 -5.99
CA VAL A 21 -41.26 -27.68 -6.09
C VAL A 21 -40.66 -27.66 -4.67
N ALA A 22 -39.81 -28.63 -4.38
CA ALA A 22 -39.02 -28.70 -3.15
C ALA A 22 -37.66 -28.02 -3.32
N SER A 23 -37.31 -27.12 -2.41
CA SER A 23 -35.92 -26.70 -2.10
C SER A 23 -35.34 -27.64 -1.03
N PRO A 24 -34.00 -27.80 -0.93
CA PRO A 24 -33.16 -26.85 -0.17
C PRO A 24 -31.83 -26.54 -0.91
N GLY A 25 -31.29 -25.33 -0.88
CA GLY A 25 -30.77 -24.67 0.32
C GLY A 25 -29.24 -24.78 0.39
N ARG A 26 -28.52 -23.91 -0.32
CA ARG A 26 -27.13 -23.51 0.02
C ARG A 26 -26.99 -22.01 -0.22
N ALA A 27 -27.26 -21.24 0.83
CA ALA A 27 -26.93 -19.83 0.90
C ALA A 27 -25.39 -19.70 0.93
N LEU A 28 -24.79 -19.35 -0.19
CA LEU A 28 -23.46 -18.74 -0.21
C LEU A 28 -23.57 -17.40 0.52
N ARG A 29 -23.12 -17.36 1.78
CA ARG A 29 -22.87 -16.10 2.50
C ARG A 29 -21.80 -15.31 1.73
N ARG A 30 -22.22 -14.47 0.78
CA ARG A 30 -21.39 -13.37 0.27
C ARG A 30 -21.26 -12.37 1.42
N GLN A 31 -20.11 -12.36 2.08
CA GLN A 31 -19.80 -11.32 3.06
C GLN A 31 -19.64 -9.98 2.31
N ARG A 32 -20.53 -9.04 2.61
CA ARG A 32 -20.53 -7.68 2.07
C ARG A 32 -19.20 -6.98 2.40
N VAL A 33 -18.59 -6.35 1.39
CA VAL A 33 -17.40 -5.52 1.52
C VAL A 33 -17.87 -4.08 1.49
N LEU A 34 -17.67 -3.34 2.59
CA LEU A 34 -17.89 -1.89 2.63
C LEU A 34 -16.54 -1.24 2.27
N CYS A 35 -16.41 -0.73 1.05
CA CYS A 35 -15.22 -0.01 0.59
C CYS A 35 -15.44 1.49 0.80
N LEU A 36 -14.74 2.09 1.76
CA LEU A 36 -14.57 3.54 1.86
C LEU A 36 -13.14 3.86 1.41
N PRO A 37 -12.92 4.84 0.50
CA PRO A 37 -11.57 5.24 0.11
C PRO A 37 -10.85 5.87 1.31
N ASN A 38 -9.62 5.41 1.55
CA ASN A 38 -8.76 5.95 2.59
C ASN A 38 -8.26 7.33 2.18
N MET A 39 -8.71 8.36 2.90
CA MET A 39 -8.26 9.74 2.78
C MET A 39 -6.94 9.88 3.51
N GLY A 40 -5.83 9.84 2.77
CA GLY A 40 -4.50 10.03 3.32
C GLY A 40 -3.56 8.89 2.94
N SER A 41 -3.08 8.93 1.70
CA SER A 41 -1.85 8.28 1.32
C SER A 41 -1.14 9.19 0.32
N GLY A 42 0.18 9.28 0.42
CA GLY A 42 0.95 9.51 -0.79
C GLY A 42 0.48 8.48 -1.82
N ALA A 43 -0.07 8.97 -2.93
CA ALA A 43 -0.27 8.29 -4.21
C ALA A 43 -0.99 6.92 -4.29
N TYR A 44 -1.36 6.23 -3.21
CA TYR A 44 -1.83 4.84 -3.30
C TYR A 44 -3.12 4.62 -2.54
N GLY A 45 -4.24 4.82 -3.25
CA GLY A 45 -5.57 4.45 -2.77
C GLY A 45 -5.64 2.98 -2.39
N GLN A 46 -5.38 2.66 -1.12
CA GLN A 46 -5.55 1.31 -0.62
C GLN A 46 -7.03 1.00 -0.46
N ALA A 47 -7.45 -0.16 -0.94
CA ALA A 47 -8.66 -0.80 -0.45
C ALA A 47 -8.50 -1.03 1.08
N PRO A 48 -9.53 -0.76 1.91
CA PRO A 48 -9.42 -0.92 3.35
C PRO A 48 -9.11 -2.37 3.73
N VAL A 49 -8.06 -2.56 4.53
CA VAL A 49 -7.77 -3.84 5.19
C VAL A 49 -8.82 -4.06 6.29
N ARG A 50 -9.60 -5.14 6.20
CA ARG A 50 -10.46 -5.59 7.29
C ARG A 50 -9.60 -5.93 8.51
N LEU A 51 -9.68 -5.13 9.58
CA LEU A 51 -9.22 -5.55 10.90
C LEU A 51 -10.38 -6.22 11.64
N PRO A 52 -10.23 -7.44 12.19
CA PRO A 52 -11.24 -8.00 13.07
C PRO A 52 -11.35 -7.14 14.33
N VAL A 53 -12.51 -6.49 14.51
CA VAL A 53 -12.91 -5.92 15.78
C VAL A 53 -13.27 -7.10 16.68
N HIS A 54 -12.40 -7.42 17.64
CA HIS A 54 -12.74 -8.36 18.70
C HIS A 54 -13.63 -7.63 19.70
N ASP A 55 -14.94 -7.85 19.60
CA ASP A 55 -15.82 -7.72 20.76
C ASP A 55 -15.49 -8.81 21.79
N GLN A 56 -15.65 -8.44 23.05
CA GLN A 56 -15.33 -9.13 24.31
C GLN A 56 -15.85 -10.60 24.43
N PRO A 57 -15.35 -11.39 25.41
CA PRO A 57 -15.23 -12.83 25.31
C PRO A 57 -16.54 -13.57 25.60
N GLY A 58 -17.13 -14.16 24.56
CA GLY A 58 -18.17 -15.17 24.66
C GLY A 58 -17.58 -16.59 24.70
N HIS A 59 -17.98 -17.37 25.70
CA HIS A 59 -17.64 -18.78 25.91
C HIS A 59 -17.66 -19.65 24.63
N VAL A 60 -16.58 -20.41 24.41
CA VAL A 60 -16.57 -21.56 23.49
C VAL A 60 -16.40 -22.84 24.32
N PRO A 61 -17.28 -23.84 24.18
CA PRO A 61 -17.15 -25.10 24.90
C PRO A 61 -16.07 -25.99 24.26
N ALA A 62 -15.30 -26.66 25.12
CA ALA A 62 -14.22 -27.56 24.76
C ALA A 62 -14.72 -28.78 23.97
N LEU A 63 -14.22 -28.97 22.75
CA LEU A 63 -14.35 -30.22 22.00
C LEU A 63 -13.14 -31.11 22.26
N ARG A 64 -13.43 -32.27 22.87
CA ARG A 64 -12.51 -33.36 23.18
C ARG A 64 -11.86 -33.92 21.92
N GLN A 65 -10.57 -34.21 22.02
CA GLN A 65 -9.88 -35.13 21.12
C GLN A 65 -10.50 -36.52 21.22
N ALA A 66 -10.85 -37.09 20.07
CA ALA A 66 -10.98 -38.53 19.89
C ALA A 66 -10.25 -38.88 18.59
N GLY A 67 -9.12 -39.58 18.74
CA GLY A 67 -8.49 -40.27 17.63
C GLY A 67 -9.14 -41.63 17.44
N THR A 68 -9.32 -42.06 16.20
CA THR A 68 -9.25 -43.46 15.76
C THR A 68 -9.01 -43.45 14.27
N GLY A 69 -7.99 -44.18 13.84
CA GLY A 69 -7.56 -44.27 12.45
C GLY A 69 -8.49 -45.11 11.56
N ARG A 70 -8.27 -44.98 10.25
CA ARG A 70 -8.44 -46.08 9.30
C ARG A 70 -7.62 -45.79 8.05
N ALA A 71 -6.71 -46.70 7.76
CA ALA A 71 -6.05 -46.84 6.48
C ALA A 71 -7.03 -47.42 5.46
N VAL A 72 -7.00 -46.93 4.22
CA VAL A 72 -7.52 -47.65 3.05
C VAL A 72 -6.47 -47.54 1.95
N ARG A 73 -5.89 -48.69 1.61
CA ARG A 73 -5.18 -48.94 0.35
C ARG A 73 -6.22 -49.20 -0.74
N LEU A 74 -5.97 -48.71 -1.95
CA LEU A 74 -6.41 -49.40 -3.17
C LEU A 74 -5.45 -49.08 -4.32
N ALA A 75 -5.04 -50.14 -5.00
CA ALA A 75 -4.15 -50.19 -6.15
C ALA A 75 -4.90 -50.85 -7.33
N GLY A 76 -4.45 -50.53 -8.55
CA GLY A 76 -4.74 -51.24 -9.81
C GLY A 76 -5.50 -50.38 -10.82
N LEU A 77 -4.96 -49.96 -11.98
CA LEU A 77 -4.36 -50.62 -13.17
C LEU A 77 -5.33 -50.74 -14.36
N LEU A 78 -4.77 -50.49 -15.55
CA LEU A 78 -5.20 -50.73 -16.96
C LEU A 78 -5.54 -49.42 -17.73
N ALA A 79 -4.67 -48.89 -18.61
CA ALA A 79 -4.12 -49.39 -19.90
C ALA A 79 -5.02 -49.08 -21.12
N LEU A 80 -4.56 -48.06 -21.89
CA LEU A 80 -4.48 -47.86 -23.36
C LEU A 80 -4.99 -48.99 -24.30
N PRO A 81 -5.42 -48.71 -25.57
CA PRO A 81 -4.41 -48.30 -26.58
C PRO A 81 -4.79 -47.58 -27.93
N PHE A 82 -3.69 -47.16 -28.58
CA PHE A 82 -3.34 -47.12 -30.03
C PHE A 82 -3.96 -46.12 -31.05
N GLY A 83 -3.05 -45.43 -31.76
CA GLY A 83 -3.25 -44.82 -33.10
C GLY A 83 -2.01 -44.07 -33.62
N ARG A 84 -1.25 -44.69 -34.55
CA ARG A 84 -0.05 -44.17 -35.26
C ARG A 84 -0.42 -43.68 -36.68
N ASN A 85 0.30 -42.66 -37.20
CA ASN A 85 0.94 -42.61 -38.54
C ASN A 85 1.65 -41.23 -38.71
N ARG A 86 2.98 -41.12 -38.88
CA ARG A 86 3.91 -41.44 -40.00
C ARG A 86 3.76 -40.55 -41.25
N GLY A 87 4.85 -39.84 -41.59
CA GLY A 87 5.08 -39.24 -42.91
C GLY A 87 6.25 -38.25 -42.96
N ALA A 88 7.48 -38.74 -43.14
CA ALA A 88 8.62 -38.02 -43.71
C ALA A 88 9.20 -38.91 -44.83
N PRO A 89 9.83 -38.35 -45.87
CA PRO A 89 11.30 -38.44 -46.02
C PRO A 89 11.89 -37.22 -46.79
N ALA A 90 13.19 -37.00 -47.04
CA ALA A 90 14.51 -37.39 -46.54
C ALA A 90 15.55 -36.63 -47.43
N SER A 91 16.79 -36.47 -46.92
CA SER A 91 18.11 -36.34 -47.60
C SER A 91 18.98 -35.24 -46.96
N GLY A 92 20.26 -35.42 -46.62
CA GLY A 92 21.12 -36.60 -46.63
C GLY A 92 22.59 -36.21 -46.36
N GLY A 93 23.18 -36.74 -45.27
CA GLY A 93 24.59 -37.12 -45.04
C GLY A 93 25.70 -36.05 -44.85
N PRO A 94 26.91 -36.44 -44.41
CA PRO A 94 27.18 -37.47 -43.38
C PRO A 94 28.37 -37.17 -42.42
N ALA A 95 28.36 -37.94 -41.32
CA ALA A 95 29.48 -38.62 -40.62
C ALA A 95 30.55 -37.84 -39.81
N GLY A 96 30.77 -38.34 -38.58
CA GLY A 96 31.96 -38.09 -37.77
C GLY A 96 31.81 -38.55 -36.32
N ASP A 97 31.98 -39.86 -36.08
CA ASP A 97 31.96 -40.54 -34.77
C ASP A 97 32.84 -39.90 -33.67
N ARG A 98 32.37 -39.94 -32.42
CA ARG A 98 32.95 -40.73 -31.30
C ARG A 98 32.38 -40.28 -29.95
N ASP A 99 31.67 -41.20 -29.31
CA ASP A 99 31.45 -41.30 -27.85
C ASP A 99 32.16 -42.63 -27.43
N PRO A 100 32.31 -43.01 -26.14
CA PRO A 100 31.80 -42.39 -24.92
C PRO A 100 32.81 -42.34 -23.75
N GLU A 101 32.50 -41.59 -22.69
CA GLU A 101 32.70 -42.12 -21.33
C GLU A 101 31.85 -41.40 -20.27
N SER A 102 31.23 -42.22 -19.44
CA SER A 102 30.17 -41.93 -18.50
C SER A 102 30.69 -41.65 -17.09
N HIS A 103 30.16 -40.63 -16.40
CA HIS A 103 30.00 -40.68 -14.94
C HIS A 103 28.74 -39.93 -14.49
N ARG A 104 27.82 -40.69 -13.87
CA ARG A 104 26.69 -40.22 -13.04
C ARG A 104 27.22 -39.65 -11.73
N VAL A 105 26.65 -38.54 -11.24
CA VAL A 105 26.41 -38.29 -9.80
C VAL A 105 25.19 -37.37 -9.60
N ASP A 106 24.16 -37.96 -9.00
CA ASP A 106 23.18 -37.49 -8.01
C ASP A 106 22.59 -36.06 -8.00
N ALA A 107 21.27 -36.03 -8.05
CA ALA A 107 20.42 -34.92 -7.63
C ALA A 107 20.11 -35.02 -6.13
N PRO A 108 20.18 -33.92 -5.34
CA PRO A 108 19.62 -33.91 -4.01
C PRO A 108 18.19 -33.36 -4.04
N GLY A 109 17.23 -34.26 -3.83
CA GLY A 109 15.92 -33.92 -3.30
C GLY A 109 16.04 -33.52 -1.84
N GLY A 110 15.64 -32.29 -1.51
CA GLY A 110 15.60 -31.77 -0.14
C GLY A 110 14.27 -31.07 0.13
N GLN A 111 13.35 -31.77 0.79
CA GLN A 111 12.19 -31.14 1.44
C GLN A 111 12.69 -30.28 2.60
N ALA A 112 12.63 -28.95 2.45
CA ALA A 112 12.88 -28.03 3.56
C ALA A 112 11.70 -28.06 4.55
N ARG A 113 11.89 -28.78 5.67
CA ARG A 113 11.03 -28.66 6.85
C ARG A 113 11.37 -27.35 7.58
N TRP A 114 10.49 -26.36 7.50
CA TRP A 114 10.58 -25.15 8.31
C TRP A 114 10.29 -25.47 9.77
N ARG A 115 11.31 -25.46 10.62
CA ARG A 115 11.13 -25.45 12.08
C ARG A 115 10.69 -24.04 12.50
N LEU A 116 9.54 -23.95 13.15
CA LEU A 116 9.11 -22.75 13.89
C LEU A 116 10.17 -22.45 14.96
N VAL A 117 10.99 -21.43 14.74
CA VAL A 117 11.84 -20.85 15.79
C VAL A 117 10.98 -19.83 16.51
N ARG A 118 10.63 -20.10 17.77
CA ARG A 118 10.18 -19.06 18.69
C ARG A 118 11.36 -18.10 18.90
N VAL A 119 11.35 -16.97 18.21
CA VAL A 119 12.28 -15.88 18.46
C VAL A 119 11.78 -15.13 19.69
N ALA A 120 12.42 -15.37 20.83
CA ALA A 120 12.40 -14.40 21.92
C ALA A 120 13.37 -13.28 21.51
N CYS A 121 12.83 -12.10 21.21
CA CYS A 121 13.63 -10.92 20.86
C CYS A 121 14.43 -10.46 22.09
N ALA A 122 15.73 -10.76 22.11
CA ALA A 122 16.73 -9.98 22.82
C ALA A 122 17.57 -9.27 21.76
N LEU A 123 17.50 -7.93 21.72
CA LEU A 123 18.39 -7.11 20.89
C LEU A 123 19.77 -7.02 21.55
N PRO A 124 20.88 -6.97 20.78
CA PRO A 124 22.22 -6.83 21.34
C PRO A 124 22.42 -5.45 21.98
N GLU A 125 23.10 -5.42 23.13
CA GLU A 125 23.53 -4.19 23.78
C GLU A 125 24.68 -3.52 22.99
N ASP A 126 24.62 -2.20 22.92
CA ASP A 126 25.56 -1.30 22.25
C ASP A 126 26.83 -1.10 23.10
N PRO A 127 28.05 -1.44 22.62
CA PRO A 127 29.27 -1.15 23.36
C PRO A 127 29.82 0.22 22.96
N GLY A 128 29.77 1.16 23.91
CA GLY A 128 30.87 2.13 24.08
C GLY A 128 30.53 3.61 23.89
N ARG A 129 30.07 4.25 24.96
CA ARG A 129 30.41 5.67 25.23
C ARG A 129 31.83 5.74 25.81
N GLY A 130 32.81 6.09 24.99
CA GLY A 130 34.13 6.55 25.43
C GLY A 130 34.18 8.08 25.42
N LYS A 131 34.17 8.72 26.60
CA LYS A 131 34.44 10.14 26.77
C LYS A 131 35.93 10.45 26.62
N GLU A 132 36.20 11.56 25.94
CA GLU A 132 37.24 12.57 26.14
C GLU A 132 38.61 12.14 26.70
N ARG A 133 39.67 12.40 25.92
CA ARG A 133 41.03 12.60 26.43
C ARG A 133 41.50 14.03 26.12
N ALA A 134 41.61 14.83 27.17
CA ALA A 134 42.62 15.87 27.30
C ALA A 134 43.62 15.39 28.36
N GLY A 135 44.92 15.48 28.07
CA GLY A 135 45.96 15.03 28.99
C GLY A 135 47.35 15.43 28.52
N ASN A 136 47.85 16.51 29.10
CA ASN A 136 49.16 17.12 28.92
C ASN A 136 50.30 16.26 29.51
N ARG A 137 51.53 16.64 29.15
CA ARG A 137 52.84 16.08 29.51
C ARG A 137 53.07 15.93 31.03
N GLY A 138 53.97 15.01 31.40
CA GLY A 138 54.94 15.27 32.48
C GLY A 138 55.08 14.21 33.59
N ALA A 139 56.18 13.45 33.48
CA ALA A 139 57.13 13.09 34.54
C ALA A 139 56.74 12.27 35.80
N ALA A 140 57.49 11.17 35.95
CA ALA A 140 58.19 10.69 37.15
C ALA A 140 57.39 10.17 38.36
N GLY A 141 57.84 9.03 38.90
CA GLY A 141 57.64 8.72 40.32
C GLY A 141 57.48 7.25 40.65
N ARG A 142 58.54 6.67 41.21
CA ARG A 142 58.68 5.33 41.81
C ARG A 142 57.63 5.01 42.88
N GLY A 143 57.40 3.70 43.10
CA GLY A 143 57.37 3.14 44.46
C GLY A 143 56.12 2.39 44.92
N GLY A 144 56.25 1.06 45.06
CA GLY A 144 56.10 0.39 46.36
C GLY A 144 54.71 0.11 46.96
N ALA A 145 54.42 -1.20 47.07
CA ALA A 145 53.87 -1.90 48.24
C ALA A 145 52.34 -1.86 48.55
N ALA A 146 51.76 -3.08 48.48
CA ALA A 146 50.94 -3.79 49.47
C ALA A 146 49.83 -3.04 50.26
N TYR A 147 48.61 -3.60 50.30
CA TYR A 147 48.12 -4.40 51.45
C TYR A 147 46.72 -5.01 51.22
N ARG A 148 46.41 -5.95 52.11
CA ARG A 148 45.40 -7.01 52.17
C ARG A 148 43.90 -6.64 52.20
N ARG A 149 43.11 -7.55 51.60
CA ARG A 149 41.89 -8.26 52.07
C ARG A 149 40.98 -7.58 53.12
N ARG A 150 39.67 -7.65 52.85
CA ARG A 150 38.69 -8.27 53.78
C ARG A 150 37.45 -8.83 53.06
N ARG A 151 37.02 -9.99 53.54
CA ARG A 151 35.81 -10.77 53.18
C ARG A 151 34.69 -10.50 54.18
N SER A 152 33.45 -10.61 53.73
CA SER A 152 32.27 -11.13 54.45
C SER A 152 31.23 -11.51 53.37
N ARG A 153 30.91 -12.79 53.05
CA ARG A 153 30.05 -13.79 53.77
C ARG A 153 28.84 -13.13 54.44
N ARG A 154 27.59 -13.57 54.33
CA ARG A 154 26.87 -14.70 53.68
C ARG A 154 25.38 -14.42 53.99
N ALA A 155 24.42 -14.84 53.17
CA ALA A 155 23.20 -15.52 53.63
C ALA A 155 22.34 -15.96 52.43
N VAL A 156 21.93 -17.22 52.48
CA VAL A 156 21.01 -17.91 51.57
C VAL A 156 19.76 -18.20 52.41
N HIS A 157 18.58 -17.99 51.84
CA HIS A 157 17.36 -18.67 52.29
C HIS A 157 16.63 -19.23 51.06
N HIS A 158 16.35 -20.54 51.13
CA HIS A 158 15.37 -21.23 50.30
C HIS A 158 13.98 -20.99 50.86
N ASP A 159 12.98 -20.81 49.98
CA ASP A 159 11.69 -21.47 50.19
C ASP A 159 10.99 -21.79 48.86
N ARG A 160 10.21 -22.88 48.87
CA ARG A 160 9.47 -23.48 47.75
C ARG A 160 8.04 -22.95 47.69
N GLY A 161 7.46 -22.87 46.50
CA GLY A 161 6.02 -22.68 46.33
C GLY A 161 5.58 -22.60 44.88
N CYS A 162 5.13 -23.72 44.31
CA CYS A 162 4.50 -23.77 43.00
C CYS A 162 3.05 -23.28 43.09
N HIS A 163 2.70 -22.22 42.36
CA HIS A 163 1.33 -21.97 41.91
C HIS A 163 1.33 -21.69 40.40
N ARG A 164 0.54 -22.49 39.69
CA ARG A 164 0.17 -22.32 38.29
C ARG A 164 -0.73 -21.08 38.18
N GLY A 165 -0.32 -20.10 37.39
CA GLY A 165 -1.11 -18.91 37.02
C GLY A 165 -0.78 -18.51 35.57
N GLY A 166 -1.81 -18.15 34.81
CA GLY A 166 -1.74 -17.91 33.36
C GLY A 166 -0.65 -16.93 32.95
N GLY A 167 -0.03 -17.20 31.79
CA GLY A 167 1.09 -16.42 31.29
C GLY A 167 0.71 -14.97 30.96
N PRO A 168 1.58 -13.99 31.28
CA PRO A 168 1.35 -12.61 30.89
C PRO A 168 1.69 -12.40 29.41
N GLN A 169 0.82 -11.68 28.70
CA GLN A 169 1.22 -10.92 27.51
C GLN A 169 2.40 -10.00 27.88
N PRO A 170 3.40 -9.78 27.01
CA PRO A 170 4.50 -8.89 27.36
C PRO A 170 3.97 -7.44 27.40
N PRO A 171 4.23 -6.67 28.48
CA PRO A 171 3.75 -5.30 28.58
C PRO A 171 4.70 -4.37 27.84
N ALA A 172 4.30 -3.91 26.65
CA ALA A 172 4.93 -2.76 26.00
C ALA A 172 4.88 -1.50 26.91
N ALA A 173 3.92 -1.45 27.83
CA ALA A 173 3.74 -0.37 28.80
C ALA A 173 4.91 -0.25 29.81
N ASP A 174 5.49 -1.36 30.28
CA ASP A 174 6.53 -1.33 31.31
C ASP A 174 7.92 -0.92 30.76
N TRP A 175 8.11 -1.07 29.43
CA TRP A 175 9.31 -0.61 28.74
C TRP A 175 9.31 0.91 28.50
N LEU A 176 8.14 1.49 28.20
CA LEU A 176 7.97 2.92 27.93
C LEU A 176 8.13 3.79 29.20
N ALA A 177 7.68 3.29 30.37
CA ALA A 177 7.82 3.99 31.64
C ALA A 177 9.29 4.15 32.09
N ARG A 178 10.16 3.18 31.74
CA ARG A 178 11.56 3.14 32.22
C ARG A 178 12.53 4.06 31.46
N ARG A 179 12.10 4.71 30.37
CA ARG A 179 12.97 5.57 29.53
C ARG A 179 12.55 7.05 29.46
N GLY A 180 11.58 7.49 30.26
CA GLY A 180 11.28 8.92 30.39
C GLY A 180 10.74 9.60 29.12
N LEU A 181 10.10 8.85 28.22
CA LEU A 181 9.45 9.38 27.01
C LEU A 181 7.99 9.84 27.26
N MET A 182 7.58 10.00 28.52
CA MET A 182 6.34 10.69 28.89
C MET A 182 6.68 12.14 29.22
N GLY A 183 6.53 13.02 28.24
CA GLY A 183 6.78 14.45 28.43
C GLY A 183 7.07 15.17 27.12
N VAL A 184 6.10 15.18 26.22
CA VAL A 184 6.03 16.20 25.16
C VAL A 184 4.60 16.74 25.25
N GLU A 185 4.45 18.03 25.56
CA GLU A 185 3.17 18.73 25.39
C GLU A 185 2.70 18.47 23.96
N SER A 186 1.50 17.89 23.80
CA SER A 186 0.98 17.59 22.46
C SER A 186 0.89 18.89 21.66
N ALA A 187 1.34 18.89 20.41
CA ALA A 187 1.20 20.04 19.52
C ALA A 187 -0.26 20.30 19.10
N LEU A 188 -1.21 19.53 19.65
CA LEU A 188 -2.66 19.65 19.43
C LEU A 188 -3.25 21.03 19.78
N THR A 189 -2.51 21.91 20.46
CA THR A 189 -3.00 23.26 20.81
C THR A 189 -3.00 24.23 19.63
N GLY A 190 -2.11 24.05 18.64
CA GLY A 190 -2.07 24.91 17.46
C GLY A 190 -3.13 24.52 16.43
N GLY A 191 -4.15 25.37 16.23
CA GLY A 191 -5.11 25.22 15.12
C GLY A 191 -6.43 24.50 15.44
N LEU A 192 -6.68 24.15 16.70
CA LEU A 192 -8.01 23.70 17.18
C LEU A 192 -8.77 24.79 17.93
N GLU A 193 -8.18 25.96 18.11
CA GLU A 193 -8.84 27.09 18.77
C GLU A 193 -10.11 27.48 18.01
N GLY A 194 -11.26 27.46 18.69
CA GLY A 194 -12.55 27.76 18.11
C GLY A 194 -13.21 26.63 17.31
N VAL A 195 -12.62 25.42 17.28
CA VAL A 195 -13.28 24.24 16.69
C VAL A 195 -14.44 23.80 17.58
N GLY A 196 -15.64 23.71 17.01
CA GLY A 196 -16.84 23.22 17.69
C GLY A 196 -16.84 21.71 17.92
N ASP A 197 -17.80 21.22 18.70
CA ASP A 197 -18.00 19.79 18.98
C ASP A 197 -18.33 18.96 17.73
N ASP A 198 -18.83 19.63 16.69
CA ASP A 198 -19.08 19.09 15.35
C ASP A 198 -17.81 19.01 14.48
N GLY A 199 -16.68 19.47 15.01
CA GLY A 199 -15.39 19.49 14.35
C GLY A 199 -15.20 20.66 13.39
N ILE A 200 -16.15 21.59 13.28
CA ILE A 200 -16.12 22.76 12.38
C ILE A 200 -15.35 23.91 13.02
N ALA A 201 -14.52 24.59 12.22
CA ALA A 201 -13.71 25.74 12.61
C ALA A 201 -14.21 27.00 11.90
N PRO A 202 -13.98 28.19 12.47
CA PRO A 202 -14.13 29.44 11.75
C PRO A 202 -13.34 29.41 10.43
N GLY A 203 -14.03 29.67 9.32
CA GLY A 203 -13.42 29.71 7.99
C GLY A 203 -13.42 28.39 7.22
N ASP A 204 -13.92 27.29 7.80
CA ASP A 204 -14.13 26.06 7.03
C ASP A 204 -15.15 26.30 5.91
N ARG A 205 -14.78 25.93 4.69
CA ARG A 205 -15.60 26.19 3.50
C ARG A 205 -16.88 25.38 3.43
N LEU A 206 -16.89 24.18 4.00
CA LEU A 206 -18.06 23.28 3.96
C LEU A 206 -18.95 23.43 5.19
N ALA A 207 -18.75 24.48 6.00
CA ALA A 207 -19.64 24.80 7.12
C ALA A 207 -21.09 24.95 6.63
N GLY A 208 -22.03 24.27 7.30
CA GLY A 208 -23.46 24.26 6.93
C GLY A 208 -23.87 23.19 5.91
N MET A 209 -22.93 22.40 5.37
CA MET A 209 -23.27 21.25 4.52
C MET A 209 -23.87 20.11 5.36
N ASP A 210 -24.91 19.44 4.84
CA ASP A 210 -25.41 18.19 5.44
C ASP A 210 -24.45 17.03 5.12
N PHE A 211 -23.43 16.86 5.96
CA PHE A 211 -22.47 15.76 5.82
C PHE A 211 -23.13 14.38 5.92
N ARG A 212 -24.25 14.24 6.64
CA ARG A 212 -24.93 12.95 6.77
C ARG A 212 -25.56 12.53 5.45
N ALA A 213 -26.28 13.45 4.79
CA ALA A 213 -26.86 13.23 3.48
C ALA A 213 -25.76 13.02 2.42
N HIS A 214 -24.73 13.86 2.41
CA HIS A 214 -23.56 13.70 1.51
C HIS A 214 -22.92 12.33 1.66
N ASN A 215 -22.53 11.94 2.88
CA ASN A 215 -21.86 10.67 3.14
C ASN A 215 -22.76 9.47 2.77
N ALA A 216 -24.09 9.58 2.89
CA ALA A 216 -25.02 8.55 2.45
C ALA A 216 -25.06 8.40 0.93
N GLU A 217 -25.11 9.51 0.19
CA GLU A 217 -25.03 9.49 -1.27
C GLU A 217 -23.67 8.93 -1.74
N VAL A 218 -22.57 9.38 -1.14
CA VAL A 218 -21.21 8.92 -1.46
C VAL A 218 -21.08 7.42 -1.26
N ARG A 219 -21.55 6.88 -0.13
CA ARG A 219 -21.55 5.43 0.11
C ARG A 219 -22.33 4.69 -0.98
N SER A 220 -23.51 5.17 -1.35
CA SER A 220 -24.33 4.57 -2.42
C SER A 220 -23.60 4.58 -3.77
N ALA A 221 -22.93 5.67 -4.13
CA ALA A 221 -22.16 5.78 -5.37
C ALA A 221 -20.99 4.79 -5.42
N TRP A 222 -20.25 4.64 -4.32
CA TRP A 222 -19.16 3.66 -4.22
C TRP A 222 -19.67 2.22 -4.24
N GLU A 223 -20.72 1.90 -3.49
CA GLU A 223 -21.35 0.57 -3.50
C GLU A 223 -21.83 0.19 -4.90
N ALA A 224 -22.40 1.13 -5.65
CA ALA A 224 -22.81 0.93 -7.03
C ALA A 224 -21.63 0.69 -7.98
N LEU A 225 -20.53 1.45 -7.83
CA LEU A 225 -19.30 1.24 -8.60
C LEU A 225 -18.70 -0.15 -8.34
N GLU A 226 -18.60 -0.57 -7.08
CA GLU A 226 -18.07 -1.89 -6.70
C GLU A 226 -18.99 -3.04 -7.14
N ALA A 227 -20.30 -2.82 -7.18
CA ALA A 227 -21.25 -3.77 -7.72
C ALA A 227 -21.18 -3.89 -9.26
N GLY A 228 -20.44 -3.00 -9.93
CA GLY A 228 -20.37 -2.94 -11.38
C GLY A 228 -21.59 -2.29 -12.04
N ASP A 229 -22.40 -1.55 -11.26
CA ASP A 229 -23.61 -0.87 -11.72
C ASP A 229 -23.67 0.60 -11.30
N PRO A 230 -22.63 1.42 -11.60
CA PRO A 230 -22.60 2.82 -11.20
C PRO A 230 -23.63 3.66 -11.96
N TYR A 231 -24.35 4.51 -11.22
CA TYR A 231 -25.26 5.50 -11.81
C TYR A 231 -24.54 6.83 -12.14
N ARG A 232 -23.38 7.07 -11.53
CA ARG A 232 -22.50 8.22 -11.81
C ARG A 232 -21.04 7.89 -11.55
N VAL A 233 -20.15 8.69 -12.13
CA VAL A 233 -18.71 8.69 -11.86
C VAL A 233 -18.45 9.29 -10.47
N PRO A 234 -17.71 8.59 -9.57
CA PRO A 234 -17.20 9.19 -8.35
C PRO A 234 -16.07 10.18 -8.63
N VAL A 235 -15.99 11.24 -7.83
CA VAL A 235 -14.99 12.30 -7.93
C VAL A 235 -14.18 12.38 -6.64
N ILE A 236 -12.88 12.15 -6.69
CA ILE A 236 -11.97 12.23 -5.54
C ILE A 236 -10.83 13.21 -5.79
N LEU A 237 -10.15 13.60 -4.70
CA LEU A 237 -8.95 14.43 -4.74
C LEU A 237 -7.79 13.70 -4.07
N GLY A 238 -6.69 13.51 -4.78
CA GLY A 238 -5.46 12.96 -4.24
C GLY A 238 -4.61 14.01 -3.53
N ALA A 239 -5.09 14.54 -2.40
CA ALA A 239 -4.31 15.45 -1.57
C ALA A 239 -3.31 14.68 -0.70
N SER A 240 -2.01 14.90 -0.93
CA SER A 240 -0.93 14.28 -0.15
C SER A 240 -0.34 15.24 0.90
N THR A 241 0.54 14.74 1.75
CA THR A 241 1.32 15.51 2.74
C THR A 241 1.96 16.77 2.14
N ARG A 242 2.43 16.70 0.88
CA ARG A 242 2.99 17.86 0.16
C ARG A 242 1.99 19.00 -0.02
N TYR A 243 0.73 18.67 -0.32
CA TYR A 243 -0.33 19.67 -0.44
C TYR A 243 -0.57 20.36 0.90
N PHE A 244 -0.70 19.57 1.98
CA PHE A 244 -1.03 20.10 3.30
C PHE A 244 0.09 20.91 3.93
N LEU A 245 1.34 20.42 3.92
CA LEU A 245 2.48 21.14 4.51
C LEU A 245 2.71 22.50 3.83
N ARG A 246 2.33 22.64 2.56
CA ARG A 246 2.44 23.89 1.80
C ARG A 246 1.17 24.74 1.82
N SER A 247 0.14 24.33 2.53
CA SER A 247 -1.10 25.09 2.70
C SER A 247 -1.09 25.78 4.07
N PRO A 248 -0.99 27.12 4.16
CA PRO A 248 -1.05 27.82 5.43
C PRO A 248 -2.35 27.55 6.21
N ALA A 249 -3.45 27.28 5.49
CA ALA A 249 -4.74 26.97 6.09
C ALA A 249 -4.77 25.56 6.73
N ALA A 250 -4.10 24.58 6.13
CA ALA A 250 -4.03 23.22 6.65
C ALA A 250 -2.85 23.00 7.63
N ASN A 251 -1.80 23.83 7.52
CA ASN A 251 -0.57 23.78 8.30
C ASN A 251 -0.26 25.16 8.92
N PRO A 252 -1.11 25.68 9.83
CA PRO A 252 -0.92 27.01 10.42
C PRO A 252 0.35 27.10 11.28
N GLY A 253 0.80 25.97 11.83
CA GLY A 253 2.04 25.88 12.63
C GLY A 253 3.33 25.88 11.80
N GLY A 254 3.24 25.89 10.47
CA GLY A 254 4.40 25.95 9.59
C GLY A 254 5.34 24.74 9.73
N VAL A 255 4.78 23.54 9.97
CA VAL A 255 5.57 22.30 10.00
C VAL A 255 6.20 22.08 8.62
N ASP A 256 7.51 21.84 8.58
CA ASP A 256 8.21 21.49 7.35
C ASP A 256 8.40 19.97 7.24
N PHE A 257 8.90 19.52 6.08
CA PHE A 257 9.12 18.10 5.84
C PHE A 257 10.18 17.47 6.76
N PHE A 258 11.18 18.23 7.20
CA PHE A 258 12.20 17.69 8.10
C PHE A 258 11.57 17.36 9.46
N ARG A 259 10.87 18.33 10.06
CA ARG A 259 10.17 18.14 11.34
C ARG A 259 9.09 17.07 11.24
N TYR A 260 8.27 17.10 10.18
CA TYR A 260 7.24 16.08 9.94
C TYR A 260 7.83 14.66 9.84
N THR A 261 9.01 14.50 9.23
CA THR A 261 9.59 13.18 8.96
C THR A 261 10.44 12.66 10.14
N GLU A 262 11.20 13.54 10.80
CA GLU A 262 12.14 13.17 11.86
C GLU A 262 11.51 13.11 13.26
N ASP A 263 10.30 13.67 13.44
CA ASP A 263 9.57 13.60 14.70
C ASP A 263 8.23 12.83 14.55
N PRO A 264 8.09 11.64 15.14
CA PRO A 264 6.86 10.86 15.03
C PRO A 264 5.66 11.53 15.71
N ASP A 265 5.86 12.37 16.73
CA ASP A 265 4.75 13.02 17.42
C ASP A 265 4.21 14.19 16.58
N VAL A 266 5.09 14.93 15.92
CA VAL A 266 4.70 15.93 14.91
C VAL A 266 3.96 15.27 13.75
N MET A 267 4.47 14.15 13.22
CA MET A 267 3.80 13.39 12.14
C MET A 267 2.38 12.98 12.53
N PHE A 268 2.22 12.45 13.74
CA PHE A 268 0.93 12.01 14.29
C PHE A 268 -0.06 13.17 14.37
N ASP A 269 0.35 14.29 14.99
CA ASP A 269 -0.52 15.45 15.20
C ASP A 269 -0.88 16.13 13.88
N SER A 270 0.11 16.29 12.98
CA SER A 270 -0.10 16.87 11.65
C SER A 270 -1.10 16.07 10.82
N GLN A 271 -1.04 14.72 10.82
CA GLN A 271 -2.00 13.93 10.06
C GLN A 271 -3.44 14.08 10.55
N LEU A 272 -3.65 14.19 11.87
CA LEU A 272 -4.97 14.45 12.43
C LEU A 272 -5.50 15.82 12.00
N GLN A 273 -4.65 16.85 12.05
CA GLN A 273 -4.97 18.20 11.59
C GLN A 273 -5.29 18.22 10.09
N PHE A 274 -4.48 17.57 9.26
CA PHE A 274 -4.68 17.51 7.80
C PHE A 274 -5.97 16.77 7.43
N GLN A 275 -6.27 15.65 8.09
CA GLN A 275 -7.52 14.92 7.87
C GLN A 275 -8.73 15.75 8.27
N ARG A 276 -8.67 16.40 9.43
CA ARG A 276 -9.74 17.30 9.87
C ARG A 276 -9.94 18.44 8.88
N TRP A 277 -8.87 19.10 8.46
CA TRP A 277 -8.97 20.20 7.50
C TRP A 277 -9.57 19.72 6.17
N SER A 278 -9.08 18.60 5.64
CA SER A 278 -9.55 18.01 4.39
C SER A 278 -11.05 17.71 4.42
N ARG A 279 -11.55 17.09 5.51
CA ARG A 279 -12.95 16.68 5.65
C ARG A 279 -13.95 17.82 5.84
N HIS A 280 -13.46 19.06 6.01
CA HIS A 280 -14.29 20.26 6.15
C HIS A 280 -14.00 21.32 5.07
N ASN A 281 -13.03 21.09 4.18
CA ASN A 281 -12.63 22.07 3.16
C ASN A 281 -12.48 21.50 1.74
N LEU A 282 -12.26 20.19 1.58
CA LEU A 282 -12.14 19.55 0.26
C LEU A 282 -13.44 18.83 -0.08
N LEU A 283 -14.23 19.40 -0.99
CA LEU A 283 -15.45 18.77 -1.50
C LEU A 283 -15.11 17.64 -2.47
N GLN A 284 -15.51 16.41 -2.13
CA GLN A 284 -15.26 15.21 -2.91
C GLN A 284 -16.17 14.06 -2.48
N ASP A 285 -16.20 12.97 -3.25
CA ASP A 285 -16.85 11.70 -2.93
C ASP A 285 -16.02 10.87 -1.92
N ALA A 286 -15.65 11.50 -0.82
CA ALA A 286 -15.09 10.86 0.37
C ALA A 286 -15.92 11.27 1.58
N GLU A 287 -15.72 10.57 2.69
CA GLU A 287 -16.43 10.88 3.93
C GLU A 287 -16.01 12.27 4.47
N LEU A 288 -16.99 13.15 4.68
CA LEU A 288 -16.83 14.50 5.23
C LEU A 288 -17.33 14.58 6.68
N GLY A 289 -16.98 15.66 7.38
CA GLY A 289 -17.31 15.87 8.79
C GLY A 289 -16.51 14.96 9.74
N LEU A 290 -16.90 14.84 11.01
CA LEU A 290 -16.21 13.96 11.96
C LEU A 290 -16.38 12.47 11.61
N PRO A 291 -15.29 11.67 11.54
CA PRO A 291 -15.38 10.23 11.32
C PRO A 291 -15.80 9.51 12.61
N GLU A 292 -16.12 8.22 12.48
CA GLU A 292 -16.21 7.32 13.64
C GLU A 292 -14.83 7.13 14.29
N MET A 293 -13.79 7.00 13.46
CA MET A 293 -12.40 6.81 13.87
C MET A 293 -11.47 7.55 12.90
N TRP A 294 -10.52 8.31 13.44
CA TRP A 294 -9.44 8.91 12.67
C TRP A 294 -8.42 7.84 12.31
N MET A 295 -7.93 7.84 11.08
CA MET A 295 -7.04 6.79 10.61
C MET A 295 -5.72 7.36 10.10
N ILE A 296 -4.65 7.20 10.86
CA ILE A 296 -3.32 7.74 10.54
C ILE A 296 -2.35 6.63 10.15
N HIS A 297 -1.20 7.00 9.58
CA HIS A 297 -0.17 6.05 9.15
C HIS A 297 1.23 6.64 9.33
N ILE A 298 2.26 5.81 9.17
CA ILE A 298 3.64 6.31 9.19
C ILE A 298 4.00 6.62 7.75
N ASP A 299 4.42 7.85 7.54
CA ASP A 299 4.57 8.44 6.22
C ASP A 299 6.05 8.74 5.94
N PHE A 300 6.68 7.87 5.16
CA PHE A 300 8.03 8.05 4.64
C PHE A 300 8.06 8.32 3.13
N GLN A 301 6.92 8.78 2.58
CA GLN A 301 6.77 9.13 1.16
C GLN A 301 7.37 8.04 0.23
N ASN A 302 7.83 8.41 -0.96
CA ASN A 302 8.37 7.48 -1.97
C ASN A 302 9.89 7.30 -1.89
N PHE A 303 10.53 7.75 -0.80
CA PHE A 303 11.99 7.59 -0.62
C PHE A 303 12.33 6.36 0.26
N PHE A 304 11.31 5.71 0.82
CA PHE A 304 11.47 4.75 1.90
C PHE A 304 12.29 3.52 1.48
N GLU A 305 12.10 3.03 0.25
CA GLU A 305 12.71 1.78 -0.19
C GLU A 305 14.20 1.98 -0.52
N ALA A 306 14.53 3.06 -1.23
CA ALA A 306 15.92 3.47 -1.49
C ALA A 306 16.66 3.79 -0.17
N ALA A 307 16.03 4.49 0.77
CA ALA A 307 16.63 4.78 2.06
C ALA A 307 16.85 3.51 2.91
N TRP A 308 15.94 2.54 2.84
CA TRP A 308 16.13 1.23 3.47
C TRP A 308 17.29 0.44 2.85
N MET A 309 17.46 0.53 1.53
CA MET A 309 18.60 -0.04 0.81
C MET A 309 19.91 0.73 1.02
N GLY A 310 19.86 1.88 1.71
CA GLY A 310 21.04 2.58 2.20
C GLY A 310 21.36 3.90 1.50
N CYS A 311 20.47 4.39 0.64
CA CYS A 311 20.60 5.74 0.11
C CYS A 311 20.40 6.79 1.22
N PRO A 312 21.25 7.83 1.31
CA PRO A 312 21.05 8.91 2.27
C PRO A 312 19.81 9.74 1.91
N ILE A 313 19.02 10.08 2.92
CA ILE A 313 17.87 10.97 2.81
C ILE A 313 18.37 12.42 2.75
N ALA A 314 17.79 13.20 1.85
CA ALA A 314 17.98 14.64 1.73
C ALA A 314 16.63 15.34 1.95
N TYR A 315 16.71 16.53 2.56
CA TYR A 315 15.57 17.42 2.78
C TYR A 315 15.81 18.75 2.07
N PRO A 316 15.60 18.83 0.75
CA PRO A 316 15.76 20.09 0.03
C PRO A 316 14.75 21.13 0.52
N GLN A 317 15.19 22.38 0.64
CA GLN A 317 14.33 23.45 1.13
C GLN A 317 13.14 23.66 0.19
N GLY A 318 11.92 23.63 0.74
CA GLY A 318 10.68 23.88 -0.01
C GLY A 318 10.17 22.72 -0.87
N GLU A 319 10.88 21.59 -0.89
CA GLU A 319 10.51 20.40 -1.67
C GLU A 319 10.28 19.18 -0.79
N VAL A 320 9.73 18.12 -1.39
CA VAL A 320 9.57 16.82 -0.73
C VAL A 320 10.93 16.20 -0.40
N PRO A 321 11.05 15.42 0.68
CA PRO A 321 12.26 14.64 0.93
C PRO A 321 12.46 13.62 -0.17
N ASP A 322 13.72 13.34 -0.48
CA ASP A 322 14.12 12.31 -1.42
C ASP A 322 15.46 11.71 -1.00
N THR A 323 15.91 10.70 -1.72
CA THR A 323 17.22 10.07 -1.54
C THR A 323 18.22 10.54 -2.59
N ARG A 324 19.52 10.45 -2.27
CA ARG A 324 20.59 10.53 -3.26
C ARG A 324 21.09 9.13 -3.61
N PRO A 325 21.36 8.80 -4.88
CA PRO A 325 21.94 7.51 -5.25
C PRO A 325 23.21 7.21 -4.46
N ALA A 326 23.24 6.11 -3.71
CA ALA A 326 24.41 5.68 -2.94
C ALA A 326 25.33 4.72 -3.72
N TYR A 327 24.87 4.24 -4.88
CA TYR A 327 25.51 3.18 -5.65
C TYR A 327 25.66 3.54 -7.14
N GLY A 328 25.54 4.83 -7.49
CA GLY A 328 25.59 5.26 -8.89
C GLY A 328 26.98 5.12 -9.53
N ASP A 329 28.04 5.17 -8.73
CA ASP A 329 29.42 4.96 -9.15
C ASP A 329 29.77 3.47 -9.29
N ASP A 330 29.24 2.64 -8.38
CA ASP A 330 29.51 1.21 -8.32
C ASP A 330 28.27 0.43 -7.82
N PRO A 331 27.39 0.01 -8.74
CA PRO A 331 26.18 -0.75 -8.44
C PRO A 331 26.43 -2.08 -7.73
N GLU A 332 27.56 -2.74 -7.99
CA GLU A 332 27.93 -4.03 -7.41
C GLU A 332 28.10 -3.98 -5.89
N ARG A 333 28.45 -2.81 -5.33
CA ARG A 333 28.51 -2.58 -3.88
C ARG A 333 27.17 -2.86 -3.18
N LEU A 334 26.05 -2.77 -3.88
CA LEU A 334 24.75 -3.19 -3.34
C LEU A 334 24.73 -4.70 -3.07
N LEU A 335 25.23 -5.49 -4.02
CA LEU A 335 25.28 -6.95 -3.93
C LEU A 335 26.27 -7.40 -2.85
N GLU A 336 27.43 -6.75 -2.77
CA GLU A 336 28.47 -7.02 -1.77
C GLU A 336 27.97 -6.74 -0.35
N ARG A 337 27.23 -5.64 -0.16
CA ARG A 337 26.62 -5.28 1.13
C ARG A 337 25.57 -6.31 1.57
N GLY A 338 24.90 -6.95 0.62
CA GLY A 338 23.82 -7.89 0.86
C GLY A 338 22.51 -7.22 1.25
N ALA A 339 21.42 -8.00 1.20
CA ALA A 339 20.07 -7.47 1.44
C ALA A 339 19.94 -6.94 2.87
N PRO A 340 19.46 -5.70 3.08
CA PRO A 340 19.26 -5.18 4.42
C PRO A 340 18.27 -6.05 5.21
N HIS A 341 18.40 -6.05 6.54
CA HIS A 341 17.42 -6.72 7.38
C HIS A 341 16.03 -6.09 7.17
N PRO A 342 14.92 -6.87 7.09
CA PRO A 342 13.57 -6.35 6.91
C PRO A 342 13.13 -5.27 7.92
N PHE A 343 13.72 -5.32 9.13
CA PHE A 343 13.49 -4.36 10.21
C PHE A 343 14.74 -3.53 10.56
N GLY A 344 15.70 -3.40 9.63
CA GLY A 344 16.92 -2.60 9.79
C GLY A 344 16.81 -1.21 9.16
N GLY A 345 17.77 -0.32 9.45
CA GLY A 345 17.84 1.02 8.84
C GLY A 345 16.56 1.84 9.03
N LEU A 346 16.04 2.41 7.94
CA LEU A 346 14.78 3.17 7.96
C LEU A 346 13.59 2.33 8.45
N MET A 347 13.55 1.03 8.16
CA MET A 347 12.50 0.12 8.64
C MET A 347 12.52 -0.02 10.17
N ALA A 348 13.70 0.01 10.79
CA ALA A 348 13.81 0.04 12.25
C ALA A 348 13.21 1.33 12.85
N ARG A 349 13.45 2.48 12.20
CA ARG A 349 12.83 3.76 12.58
C ARG A 349 11.31 3.69 12.42
N GLY A 350 10.84 3.20 11.28
CA GLY A 350 9.42 3.00 11.00
C GLY A 350 8.73 2.10 12.02
N LEU A 351 9.39 1.03 12.47
CA LEU A 351 8.85 0.16 13.51
C LEU A 351 8.71 0.89 14.86
N ARG A 352 9.69 1.72 15.24
CA ARG A 352 9.58 2.57 16.43
C ARG A 352 8.42 3.55 16.31
N TYR A 353 8.25 4.18 15.15
CA TYR A 353 7.16 5.12 14.90
C TYR A 353 5.80 4.41 14.97
N TYR A 354 5.69 3.23 14.36
CA TYR A 354 4.49 2.41 14.42
C TYR A 354 4.10 2.03 15.86
N CYS A 355 5.07 1.62 16.67
CA CYS A 355 4.83 1.37 18.09
C CYS A 355 4.39 2.64 18.85
N ARG A 356 5.03 3.79 18.58
CA ARG A 356 4.69 5.09 19.18
C ARG A 356 3.27 5.52 18.82
N PHE A 357 2.91 5.48 17.53
CA PHE A 357 1.58 5.80 17.03
C PHE A 357 0.52 4.93 17.70
N ARG A 358 0.74 3.61 17.76
CA ARG A 358 -0.22 2.69 18.40
C ARG A 358 -0.37 2.95 19.89
N ALA A 359 0.71 3.29 20.59
CA ALA A 359 0.65 3.63 22.01
C ALA A 359 -0.14 4.92 22.25
N ARG A 360 0.06 5.95 21.43
CA ARG A 360 -0.71 7.21 21.49
C ARG A 360 -2.18 6.98 21.15
N ALA A 361 -2.45 6.35 20.01
CA ALA A 361 -3.81 6.08 19.53
C ALA A 361 -4.66 5.24 20.51
N ALA A 362 -4.02 4.41 21.35
CA ALA A 362 -4.71 3.65 22.38
C ALA A 362 -5.15 4.49 23.60
N CYS A 363 -4.50 5.62 23.85
CA CYS A 363 -4.72 6.45 25.03
C CYS A 363 -5.31 7.84 24.70
N GLU A 364 -5.29 8.24 23.44
CA GLU A 364 -5.69 9.57 22.99
C GLU A 364 -6.95 9.49 22.11
N THR A 365 -7.72 10.57 22.14
CA THR A 365 -8.81 10.84 21.20
C THR A 365 -8.58 12.18 20.54
N PHE A 366 -9.11 12.36 19.33
CA PHE A 366 -9.07 13.64 18.63
C PHE A 366 -10.51 14.06 18.30
N LEU A 367 -10.92 15.25 18.77
CA LEU A 367 -12.30 15.74 18.64
C LEU A 367 -13.36 14.71 19.12
N GLY A 368 -13.09 14.07 20.26
CA GLY A 368 -13.96 13.06 20.86
C GLY A 368 -14.11 11.77 20.04
N ARG A 369 -13.23 11.51 19.07
CA ARG A 369 -13.23 10.27 18.27
C ARG A 369 -11.95 9.48 18.50
N ARG A 370 -12.07 8.17 18.31
CA ARG A 370 -10.94 7.23 18.44
C ARG A 370 -9.93 7.46 17.32
N ILE A 371 -8.69 7.06 17.58
CA ILE A 371 -7.61 7.08 16.59
C ILE A 371 -7.21 5.64 16.31
N GLY A 372 -7.07 5.31 15.03
CA GLY A 372 -6.55 4.05 14.51
C GLY A 372 -5.29 4.29 13.70
N VAL A 373 -4.44 3.27 13.61
CA VAL A 373 -3.17 3.33 12.89
C VAL A 373 -3.17 2.25 11.83
N HIS A 374 -3.08 2.64 10.57
CA HIS A 374 -2.97 1.70 9.46
C HIS A 374 -1.69 0.87 9.53
N PRO A 375 -1.71 -0.37 9.02
CA PRO A 375 -0.48 -1.08 8.70
C PRO A 375 0.44 -0.21 7.83
N PRO A 376 1.74 -0.11 8.15
CA PRO A 376 2.66 0.77 7.44
C PRO A 376 2.93 0.30 6.01
N TRP A 377 2.42 1.04 5.03
CA TRP A 377 2.62 0.73 3.61
C TRP A 377 4.10 0.68 3.20
N PHE A 378 4.93 1.58 3.72
CA PHE A 378 6.38 1.55 3.49
C PHE A 378 7.03 0.20 3.89
N GLY A 379 6.39 -0.58 4.77
CA GLY A 379 6.82 -1.93 5.14
C GLY A 379 6.17 -3.03 4.30
N THR A 380 4.91 -2.84 3.89
CA THR A 380 4.07 -3.89 3.28
C THR A 380 3.86 -3.77 1.77
N GLY A 381 4.27 -2.66 1.16
CA GLY A 381 4.22 -2.34 -0.27
C GLY A 381 5.61 -2.06 -0.85
N THR A 382 5.68 -1.64 -2.11
CA THR A 382 6.92 -1.35 -2.86
C THR A 382 6.67 -0.25 -3.89
N ASP A 383 7.70 0.57 -4.15
CA ASP A 383 7.72 1.58 -5.23
C ASP A 383 8.09 0.97 -6.59
N GLY A 384 8.40 -0.32 -6.65
CA GLY A 384 8.64 -1.06 -7.89
C GLY A 384 10.11 -1.26 -8.22
N PRO A 385 10.50 -2.39 -8.83
CA PRO A 385 11.89 -2.71 -9.13
C PRO A 385 12.62 -1.66 -9.98
N MET A 386 11.95 -1.06 -10.98
CA MET A 386 12.59 -0.09 -11.87
C MET A 386 12.78 1.25 -11.15
N THR A 387 11.77 1.79 -10.47
CA THR A 387 11.90 3.01 -9.66
C THR A 387 12.96 2.87 -8.59
N VAL A 388 12.97 1.76 -7.84
CA VAL A 388 13.99 1.52 -6.82
C VAL A 388 15.39 1.45 -7.44
N ALA A 389 15.56 0.78 -8.59
CA ALA A 389 16.85 0.75 -9.29
C ALA A 389 17.29 2.16 -9.72
N CYS A 390 16.39 2.98 -10.26
CA CYS A 390 16.69 4.37 -10.63
C CYS A 390 17.09 5.21 -9.41
N SER A 391 16.44 5.04 -8.25
CA SER A 391 16.82 5.74 -7.02
C SER A 391 18.16 5.28 -6.44
N LEU A 392 18.57 4.03 -6.67
CA LEU A 392 19.83 3.48 -6.16
C LEU A 392 21.04 3.86 -7.02
N PHE A 393 20.88 3.78 -8.33
CA PHE A 393 21.98 3.85 -9.30
C PHE A 393 21.92 5.09 -10.20
N GLY A 394 20.78 5.78 -10.24
CA GLY A 394 20.49 6.81 -11.23
C GLY A 394 19.82 6.25 -12.49
N ALA A 395 18.90 7.02 -13.07
CA ALA A 395 18.17 6.60 -14.26
C ALA A 395 19.07 6.41 -15.49
N ASP A 396 20.13 7.19 -15.61
CA ASP A 396 21.11 7.11 -16.71
C ASP A 396 21.79 5.73 -16.77
N PHE A 397 22.31 5.26 -15.62
CA PHE A 397 22.87 3.91 -15.51
C PHE A 397 21.84 2.85 -15.87
N VAL A 398 20.63 2.90 -15.28
CA VAL A 398 19.62 1.86 -15.46
C VAL A 398 19.18 1.76 -16.91
N CYS A 399 18.90 2.89 -17.57
CA CYS A 399 18.51 2.92 -18.97
C CYS A 399 19.63 2.46 -19.90
N THR A 400 20.88 2.86 -19.65
CA THR A 400 22.05 2.42 -20.43
C THR A 400 22.30 0.92 -20.26
N ALA A 401 22.25 0.41 -19.04
CA ALA A 401 22.45 -1.00 -18.74
C ALA A 401 21.37 -1.91 -19.34
N MET A 402 20.15 -1.42 -19.59
CA MET A 402 19.14 -2.19 -20.35
C MET A 402 19.59 -2.47 -21.78
N ALA A 403 20.24 -1.49 -22.43
CA ALA A 403 20.68 -1.60 -23.81
C ALA A 403 22.02 -2.35 -23.94
N GLU A 404 22.98 -2.04 -23.07
CA GLU A 404 24.38 -2.46 -23.23
C GLU A 404 24.76 -3.66 -22.35
N GLU A 405 24.21 -3.74 -21.14
CA GLU A 405 24.60 -4.74 -20.13
C GLU A 405 23.40 -5.43 -19.45
N PRO A 406 22.44 -5.99 -20.21
CA PRO A 406 21.17 -6.46 -19.64
C PRO A 406 21.37 -7.58 -18.59
N GLY A 407 22.38 -8.42 -18.76
CA GLY A 407 22.73 -9.45 -17.77
C GLY A 407 23.18 -8.87 -16.43
N ARG A 408 23.90 -7.73 -16.44
CA ARG A 408 24.33 -7.03 -15.23
C ARG A 408 23.14 -6.39 -14.53
N LEU A 409 22.31 -5.65 -15.27
CA LEU A 409 21.09 -5.06 -14.75
C LEU A 409 20.16 -6.12 -14.14
N HIS A 410 20.02 -7.27 -14.79
CA HIS A 410 19.16 -8.34 -14.31
C HIS A 410 19.59 -8.91 -12.96
N ARG A 411 20.91 -9.05 -12.70
CA ARG A 411 21.40 -9.46 -11.37
C ARG A 411 21.01 -8.44 -10.28
N LEU A 412 21.08 -7.15 -10.59
CA LEU A 412 20.70 -6.09 -9.65
C LEU A 412 19.18 -6.08 -9.40
N LEU A 413 18.37 -6.21 -10.45
CA LEU A 413 16.91 -6.28 -10.33
C LEU A 413 16.43 -7.54 -9.60
N ASP A 414 17.11 -8.68 -9.80
CA ASP A 414 16.86 -9.91 -9.04
C ASP A 414 17.06 -9.67 -7.55
N PHE A 415 18.19 -9.07 -7.18
CA PHE A 415 18.49 -8.74 -5.79
C PHE A 415 17.48 -7.75 -5.19
N ILE A 416 17.15 -6.66 -5.90
CA ILE A 416 16.18 -5.65 -5.45
C ILE A 416 14.82 -6.31 -5.19
N THR A 417 14.36 -7.14 -6.14
CA THR A 417 13.06 -7.81 -6.06
C THR A 417 13.01 -8.82 -4.91
N ASP A 418 14.06 -9.63 -4.72
CA ASP A 418 14.12 -10.60 -3.62
C ASP A 418 14.18 -9.90 -2.25
N ALA A 419 14.95 -8.81 -2.15
CA ALA A 419 14.99 -8.01 -0.94
C ALA A 419 13.62 -7.42 -0.61
N ALA A 420 12.92 -6.83 -1.61
CA ALA A 420 11.58 -6.27 -1.44
C ALA A 420 10.57 -7.34 -0.99
N ILE A 421 10.52 -8.50 -1.66
CA ILE A 421 9.63 -9.62 -1.29
C ILE A 421 9.92 -10.08 0.14
N ARG A 422 11.20 -10.22 0.52
CA ARG A 422 11.59 -10.62 1.88
C ARG A 422 11.14 -9.59 2.93
N ARG A 423 11.34 -8.30 2.66
CA ARG A 423 10.88 -7.21 3.54
C ARG A 423 9.36 -7.24 3.70
N MET A 424 8.64 -7.21 2.58
CA MET A 424 7.18 -7.18 2.57
C MET A 424 6.58 -8.39 3.28
N THR A 425 7.13 -9.60 3.06
CA THR A 425 6.69 -10.81 3.77
C THR A 425 6.81 -10.67 5.28
N ALA A 426 7.96 -10.18 5.77
CA ALA A 426 8.20 -10.00 7.20
C ALA A 426 7.26 -8.95 7.82
N TRP A 427 7.06 -7.81 7.15
CA TRP A 427 6.17 -6.75 7.63
C TRP A 427 4.70 -7.13 7.58
N ARG A 428 4.25 -7.83 6.54
CA ARG A 428 2.88 -8.32 6.44
C ARG A 428 2.60 -9.37 7.50
N THR A 429 3.57 -10.23 7.81
CA THR A 429 3.50 -11.17 8.94
C THR A 429 3.39 -10.43 10.28
N LEU A 430 4.22 -9.40 10.51
CA LEU A 430 4.20 -8.60 11.74
C LEU A 430 2.86 -7.87 11.94
N THR A 431 2.28 -7.37 10.85
CA THR A 431 1.12 -6.47 10.89
C THR A 431 -0.22 -7.18 10.64
N GLY A 432 -0.18 -8.47 10.30
CA GLY A 432 -1.36 -9.27 9.99
C GLY A 432 -2.01 -8.94 8.64
N VAL A 433 -1.33 -8.19 7.76
CA VAL A 433 -1.82 -7.92 6.41
C VAL A 433 -1.81 -9.24 5.61
N PRO A 434 -2.92 -9.63 4.96
CA PRO A 434 -3.03 -10.91 4.27
C PRO A 434 -1.98 -11.12 3.16
N VAL A 435 -1.57 -12.37 2.99
CA VAL A 435 -0.72 -12.84 1.88
C VAL A 435 -1.29 -14.17 1.37
N PRO A 436 -1.83 -14.24 0.14
CA PRO A 436 -2.10 -13.13 -0.78
C PRO A 436 -3.26 -12.22 -0.31
N GLN A 437 -3.37 -11.03 -0.91
CA GLN A 437 -4.41 -10.02 -0.65
C GLN A 437 -5.21 -9.73 -1.94
N ASP A 438 -6.55 -9.65 -1.82
CA ASP A 438 -7.40 -9.02 -2.83
C ASP A 438 -7.14 -7.51 -2.88
N GLY A 439 -7.09 -6.92 -4.07
CA GLY A 439 -6.86 -5.48 -4.22
C GLY A 439 -5.40 -5.06 -3.98
N PHE A 440 -4.43 -5.96 -4.08
CA PHE A 440 -3.02 -5.60 -3.92
C PHE A 440 -2.59 -4.59 -5.00
N MET A 441 -1.93 -3.53 -4.55
CA MET A 441 -1.39 -2.46 -5.40
C MET A 441 0.09 -2.20 -5.14
N MET A 442 0.81 -1.87 -6.20
CA MET A 442 2.19 -1.37 -6.16
C MET A 442 2.35 -0.15 -7.09
N ALA A 443 3.49 0.52 -6.97
CA ALA A 443 3.95 1.52 -7.94
C ALA A 443 5.11 0.97 -8.77
N ASP A 444 5.38 1.60 -9.91
CA ASP A 444 6.70 1.58 -10.56
C ASP A 444 6.79 2.73 -11.58
N ASP A 445 6.87 3.97 -11.11
CA ASP A 445 6.74 5.17 -11.95
C ASP A 445 7.83 5.28 -13.03
N SER A 446 9.00 4.72 -12.78
CA SER A 446 10.16 4.83 -13.69
C SER A 446 10.02 3.95 -14.93
N ILE A 447 9.04 3.05 -15.01
CA ILE A 447 8.72 2.38 -16.27
C ILE A 447 8.21 3.36 -17.33
N ALA A 448 7.79 4.57 -16.94
CA ALA A 448 7.47 5.67 -17.84
C ALA A 448 8.69 6.14 -18.67
N LEU A 449 9.91 5.74 -18.34
CA LEU A 449 11.12 6.07 -19.10
C LEU A 449 11.38 5.14 -20.30
N ILE A 450 10.74 3.97 -20.36
CA ILE A 450 11.11 2.90 -21.31
C ILE A 450 9.98 2.48 -22.25
N SER A 451 10.31 1.91 -23.41
CA SER A 451 9.31 1.37 -24.35
C SER A 451 8.62 0.12 -23.80
N THR A 452 7.44 -0.23 -24.33
CA THR A 452 6.73 -1.48 -23.93
C THR A 452 7.54 -2.73 -24.27
N ALA A 453 8.38 -2.70 -25.31
CA ALA A 453 9.29 -3.80 -25.65
C ALA A 453 10.36 -3.98 -24.56
N MET A 454 11.00 -2.89 -24.13
CA MET A 454 11.96 -2.91 -23.02
C MET A 454 11.29 -3.32 -21.70
N TYR A 455 10.07 -2.87 -21.43
CA TYR A 455 9.31 -3.30 -20.25
C TYR A 455 9.11 -4.82 -20.24
N ARG A 456 8.65 -5.41 -21.35
CA ARG A 456 8.48 -6.87 -21.47
C ARG A 456 9.80 -7.62 -21.28
N GLN A 457 10.87 -7.12 -21.88
CA GLN A 457 12.19 -7.76 -21.83
C GLN A 457 12.81 -7.68 -20.43
N HIS A 458 12.74 -6.51 -19.79
CA HIS A 458 13.56 -6.22 -18.63
C HIS A 458 12.80 -6.19 -17.31
N ILE A 459 11.53 -5.77 -17.26
CA ILE A 459 10.85 -5.45 -15.99
C ILE A 459 9.70 -6.41 -15.68
N LEU A 460 8.92 -6.84 -16.69
CA LEU A 460 7.68 -7.60 -16.52
C LEU A 460 7.82 -8.81 -15.58
N ARG A 461 8.92 -9.56 -15.68
CA ARG A 461 9.16 -10.76 -14.85
C ARG A 461 9.26 -10.45 -13.36
N TYR A 462 9.75 -9.27 -13.00
CA TYR A 462 9.90 -8.84 -11.61
C TYR A 462 8.57 -8.38 -11.03
N HIS A 463 7.78 -7.64 -11.81
CA HIS A 463 6.39 -7.34 -11.44
C HIS A 463 5.60 -8.64 -11.22
N ARG A 464 5.71 -9.62 -12.13
CA ARG A 464 5.05 -10.92 -11.99
C ARG A 464 5.40 -11.61 -10.67
N ARG A 465 6.68 -11.67 -10.30
CA ARG A 465 7.11 -12.24 -9.00
C ARG A 465 6.46 -11.56 -7.80
N ILE A 466 6.31 -10.24 -7.83
CA ILE A 466 5.69 -9.48 -6.73
C ILE A 466 4.19 -9.75 -6.65
N TYR A 467 3.47 -9.70 -7.78
CA TYR A 467 2.04 -10.00 -7.81
C TYR A 467 1.75 -11.45 -7.42
N ASP A 468 2.53 -12.42 -7.91
CA ASP A 468 2.36 -13.84 -7.56
C ASP A 468 2.62 -14.09 -6.07
N ALA A 469 3.51 -13.32 -5.44
CA ALA A 469 3.79 -13.42 -4.01
C ALA A 469 2.69 -12.82 -3.13
N PHE A 470 2.08 -11.69 -3.52
CA PHE A 470 1.26 -10.90 -2.61
C PHE A 470 -0.18 -10.66 -3.05
N ALA A 471 -0.53 -10.89 -4.31
CA ALA A 471 -1.84 -10.56 -4.85
C ALA A 471 -2.64 -11.81 -5.21
N THR A 472 -3.93 -11.79 -4.89
CA THR A 472 -4.87 -12.69 -5.56
C THR A 472 -5.11 -12.19 -7.00
N GLU A 473 -5.90 -12.92 -7.78
CA GLU A 473 -6.35 -12.46 -9.10
C GLU A 473 -7.42 -11.35 -8.99
N ASN A 474 -8.01 -11.14 -7.81
CA ASN A 474 -9.10 -10.18 -7.64
C ASN A 474 -8.57 -8.77 -7.38
N GLY A 475 -8.81 -7.87 -8.33
CA GLY A 475 -8.61 -6.43 -8.14
C GLY A 475 -7.14 -6.00 -8.09
N ARG A 476 -6.21 -6.73 -8.72
CA ARG A 476 -4.81 -6.28 -8.85
C ARG A 476 -4.79 -4.87 -9.44
N GLY A 477 -4.05 -3.97 -8.80
CA GLY A 477 -3.96 -2.59 -9.26
C GLY A 477 -2.52 -2.10 -9.33
N ILE A 478 -2.29 -1.08 -10.13
CA ILE A 478 -0.99 -0.41 -10.21
C ILE A 478 -1.18 1.09 -10.27
N HIS A 479 -0.26 1.80 -9.64
CA HIS A 479 -0.14 3.24 -9.74
C HIS A 479 1.05 3.60 -10.62
N LEU A 480 0.85 4.54 -11.54
CA LEU A 480 1.89 5.01 -12.45
C LEU A 480 1.76 6.52 -12.71
N CYS A 481 2.75 7.28 -12.24
CA CYS A 481 2.94 8.68 -12.59
C CYS A 481 3.38 8.87 -14.05
N GLY A 482 3.20 10.10 -14.56
CA GLY A 482 3.56 10.46 -15.93
C GLY A 482 2.74 9.76 -17.00
N ASP A 483 3.20 9.80 -18.25
CA ASP A 483 2.61 9.02 -19.34
C ASP A 483 3.25 7.63 -19.41
N ALA A 484 2.62 6.67 -18.74
CA ALA A 484 2.94 5.24 -18.81
C ALA A 484 1.89 4.43 -19.60
N THR A 485 0.95 5.10 -20.28
CA THR A 485 -0.27 4.49 -20.85
C THR A 485 0.02 3.37 -21.86
N ARG A 486 1.13 3.47 -22.59
CA ARG A 486 1.63 2.43 -23.54
C ARG A 486 1.86 1.05 -22.90
N HIS A 487 1.99 0.98 -21.59
CA HIS A 487 2.21 -0.28 -20.87
C HIS A 487 0.91 -0.92 -20.38
N PHE A 488 -0.20 -0.18 -20.31
CA PHE A 488 -1.36 -0.59 -19.52
C PHE A 488 -2.05 -1.82 -20.09
N ALA A 489 -2.18 -1.95 -21.42
CA ALA A 489 -2.69 -3.16 -22.03
C ALA A 489 -1.82 -4.38 -21.71
N THR A 490 -0.49 -4.22 -21.74
CA THR A 490 0.46 -5.28 -21.38
C THR A 490 0.32 -5.65 -19.89
N LEU A 491 0.21 -4.67 -19.01
CA LEU A 491 0.02 -4.88 -17.57
C LEU A 491 -1.29 -5.64 -17.29
N ARG A 492 -2.39 -5.25 -17.95
CA ARG A 492 -3.68 -5.96 -17.87
C ARG A 492 -3.53 -7.41 -18.32
N ASP A 493 -2.98 -7.63 -19.52
CA ASP A 493 -2.95 -8.94 -20.15
C ASP A 493 -1.98 -9.91 -19.47
N GLU A 494 -0.81 -9.41 -19.04
CA GLU A 494 0.27 -10.24 -18.52
C GLU A 494 0.24 -10.42 -16.99
N LEU A 495 -0.36 -9.48 -16.26
CA LEU A 495 -0.37 -9.49 -14.79
C LEU A 495 -1.79 -9.47 -14.20
N GLY A 496 -2.83 -9.37 -15.03
CA GLY A 496 -4.21 -9.30 -14.57
C GLY A 496 -4.54 -7.98 -13.88
N ILE A 497 -3.83 -6.88 -14.20
CA ILE A 497 -4.13 -5.57 -13.61
C ILE A 497 -5.53 -5.11 -14.04
N ALA A 498 -6.38 -4.88 -13.05
CA ALA A 498 -7.77 -4.48 -13.21
C ALA A 498 -8.04 -3.05 -12.72
N VAL A 499 -7.10 -2.43 -12.00
CA VAL A 499 -7.22 -1.05 -11.49
C VAL A 499 -5.97 -0.26 -11.85
N PHE A 500 -6.13 0.85 -12.56
CA PHE A 500 -5.05 1.78 -12.90
C PHE A 500 -5.29 3.12 -12.21
N ASP A 501 -4.32 3.56 -11.42
CA ASP A 501 -4.20 4.94 -10.98
C ASP A 501 -3.19 5.67 -11.86
N THR A 502 -3.65 6.66 -12.61
CA THR A 502 -2.93 7.22 -13.75
C THR A 502 -2.36 8.60 -13.49
N GLY A 503 -1.17 8.89 -14.01
CA GLY A 503 -0.59 10.22 -14.12
C GLY A 503 -1.15 11.05 -15.29
N PHE A 504 -0.27 11.85 -15.90
CA PHE A 504 -0.58 12.74 -17.03
C PHE A 504 0.62 12.87 -17.97
N PRO A 505 0.39 13.22 -19.26
CA PRO A 505 -0.91 13.31 -19.94
C PRO A 505 -1.53 11.93 -20.23
N VAL A 506 -2.87 11.89 -20.42
CA VAL A 506 -3.61 10.66 -20.77
C VAL A 506 -4.66 10.94 -21.83
N ASN A 507 -4.71 10.12 -22.88
CA ASN A 507 -5.84 10.06 -23.80
C ASN A 507 -6.88 9.06 -23.26
N PHE A 508 -7.82 9.54 -22.45
CA PHE A 508 -8.78 8.68 -21.75
C PHE A 508 -9.71 7.86 -22.67
N GLY A 509 -10.11 8.41 -23.81
CA GLY A 509 -10.94 7.69 -24.78
C GLY A 509 -10.18 6.53 -25.42
N GLN A 510 -8.91 6.76 -25.81
CA GLN A 510 -8.06 5.69 -26.33
C GLN A 510 -7.77 4.65 -25.24
N LEU A 511 -7.44 5.12 -24.03
CA LEU A 511 -7.12 4.24 -22.92
C LEU A 511 -8.28 3.29 -22.58
N ARG A 512 -9.52 3.79 -22.58
CA ARG A 512 -10.71 2.95 -22.39
C ARG A 512 -10.85 1.89 -23.49
N ARG A 513 -10.64 2.25 -24.76
CA ARG A 513 -10.70 1.27 -25.87
C ARG A 513 -9.64 0.19 -25.72
N ASP A 514 -8.42 0.57 -25.33
CA ASP A 514 -7.31 -0.36 -25.18
C ASP A 514 -7.53 -1.32 -23.99
N LEU A 515 -8.06 -0.81 -22.88
CA LEU A 515 -8.26 -1.59 -21.64
C LEU A 515 -9.58 -2.36 -21.58
N GLY A 516 -10.59 -1.91 -22.31
CA GLY A 516 -11.95 -2.47 -22.29
C GLY A 516 -12.78 -1.98 -21.10
N PRO A 517 -14.09 -2.33 -21.04
CA PRO A 517 -15.07 -1.69 -20.15
C PRO A 517 -14.97 -2.08 -18.68
N ARG A 518 -14.31 -3.20 -18.35
CA ARG A 518 -14.26 -3.75 -16.98
C ARG A 518 -13.11 -3.22 -16.13
N VAL A 519 -12.08 -2.65 -16.76
CA VAL A 519 -10.91 -2.15 -16.05
C VAL A 519 -11.24 -0.81 -15.39
N ARG A 520 -10.90 -0.66 -14.11
CA ARG A 520 -11.06 0.61 -13.40
C ARG A 520 -9.92 1.55 -13.73
N ILE A 521 -10.26 2.75 -14.16
CA ILE A 521 -9.32 3.83 -14.46
C ILE A 521 -9.60 4.97 -13.48
N GLN A 522 -8.56 5.43 -12.78
CA GLN A 522 -8.61 6.63 -11.95
C GLN A 522 -7.71 7.69 -12.58
N GLY A 523 -8.26 8.84 -12.91
CA GLY A 523 -7.49 9.94 -13.49
C GLY A 523 -8.37 11.13 -13.86
N GLY A 524 -7.74 12.16 -14.41
CA GLY A 524 -8.47 13.29 -14.99
C GLY A 524 -7.57 14.45 -15.40
N PRO A 525 -7.99 15.71 -15.18
CA PRO A 525 -7.27 16.88 -15.68
C PRO A 525 -5.82 16.97 -15.22
N HIS A 526 -4.95 17.49 -16.07
CA HIS A 526 -3.56 17.79 -15.72
C HIS A 526 -3.50 18.68 -14.45
N VAL A 527 -2.63 18.35 -13.49
CA VAL A 527 -2.56 19.05 -12.19
C VAL A 527 -2.30 20.56 -12.30
N GLU A 528 -1.46 20.99 -13.24
CA GLU A 528 -1.24 22.41 -13.53
C GLU A 528 -2.48 23.15 -14.04
N LEU A 529 -3.41 22.48 -14.73
CA LEU A 529 -4.69 23.11 -15.08
C LEU A 529 -5.51 23.40 -13.82
N LEU A 530 -5.55 22.45 -12.87
CA LEU A 530 -6.21 22.69 -11.60
C LEU A 530 -5.49 23.80 -10.80
N ARG A 531 -4.17 23.89 -10.89
CA ARG A 531 -3.40 24.89 -10.13
C ARG A 531 -3.47 26.31 -10.70
N ARG A 532 -3.50 26.46 -12.02
CA ARG A 532 -3.34 27.76 -12.69
C ARG A 532 -4.52 28.17 -13.57
N GLY A 533 -5.42 27.25 -13.91
CA GLY A 533 -6.58 27.53 -14.74
C GLY A 533 -7.71 28.23 -13.98
N THR A 534 -8.74 28.64 -14.72
CA THR A 534 -9.99 29.12 -14.14
C THR A 534 -10.97 27.96 -13.90
N PRO A 535 -11.97 28.12 -13.01
CA PRO A 535 -13.04 27.14 -12.82
C PRO A 535 -13.71 26.70 -14.13
N GLU A 536 -13.90 27.61 -15.09
CA GLU A 536 -14.49 27.33 -16.40
C GLU A 536 -13.59 26.44 -17.26
N GLN A 537 -12.27 26.67 -17.22
CA GLN A 537 -11.31 25.83 -17.93
C GLN A 537 -11.25 24.42 -17.33
N VAL A 538 -11.28 24.32 -16.00
CA VAL A 538 -11.37 23.03 -15.30
C VAL A 538 -12.65 22.29 -15.69
N ARG A 539 -13.80 22.97 -15.64
CA ARG A 539 -15.09 22.41 -16.05
C ARG A 539 -15.08 21.94 -17.52
N GLY A 540 -14.49 22.73 -18.42
CA GLY A 540 -14.35 22.40 -19.83
C GLY A 540 -13.52 21.13 -20.05
N GLU A 541 -12.41 20.99 -19.32
CA GLU A 541 -11.55 19.81 -19.40
C GLU A 541 -12.22 18.57 -18.82
N VAL A 542 -12.91 18.68 -17.69
CA VAL A 542 -13.69 17.57 -17.12
C VAL A 542 -14.75 17.10 -18.10
N ARG A 543 -15.48 18.04 -18.74
CA ARG A 543 -16.44 17.70 -19.79
C ARG A 543 -15.78 16.94 -20.93
N ARG A 544 -14.66 17.43 -21.44
CA ARG A 544 -13.91 16.78 -22.53
C ARG A 544 -13.50 15.36 -22.18
N ILE A 545 -12.99 15.14 -20.96
CA ILE A 545 -12.56 13.83 -20.47
C ILE A 545 -13.75 12.89 -20.35
N LEU A 546 -14.82 13.29 -19.67
CA LEU A 546 -15.99 12.43 -19.45
C LEU A 546 -16.73 12.12 -20.76
N GLN A 547 -16.71 13.03 -21.73
CA GLN A 547 -17.30 12.82 -23.07
C GLN A 547 -16.38 12.07 -24.05
N SER A 548 -15.17 11.68 -23.65
CA SER A 548 -14.22 10.97 -24.52
C SER A 548 -14.55 9.50 -24.80
N GLY A 549 -15.57 8.96 -24.11
CA GLY A 549 -15.88 7.53 -24.06
C GLY A 549 -15.31 6.81 -22.84
N VAL A 550 -14.52 7.48 -21.99
CA VAL A 550 -13.90 6.86 -20.80
C VAL A 550 -14.88 6.21 -19.83
N MET A 551 -16.12 6.72 -19.79
CA MET A 551 -17.20 6.24 -18.92
C MET A 551 -17.83 4.92 -19.42
N GLU A 552 -17.46 4.43 -20.60
CA GLU A 552 -17.95 3.14 -21.09
C GLU A 552 -17.62 2.02 -20.09
N GLY A 553 -18.62 1.20 -19.76
CA GLY A 553 -18.54 0.17 -18.71
C GLY A 553 -18.62 0.69 -17.28
N GLY A 554 -18.66 2.00 -17.06
CA GLY A 554 -18.88 2.64 -15.76
C GLY A 554 -17.70 2.57 -14.79
N GLN A 555 -16.60 1.88 -15.12
CA GLN A 555 -15.43 1.72 -14.25
C GLN A 555 -14.44 2.89 -14.39
N PHE A 556 -14.90 4.11 -14.10
CA PHE A 556 -14.08 5.31 -14.09
C PHE A 556 -14.28 6.11 -12.80
N VAL A 557 -13.17 6.58 -12.22
CA VAL A 557 -13.16 7.50 -11.08
C VAL A 557 -12.45 8.78 -11.54
N LEU A 558 -13.15 9.90 -11.48
CA LEU A 558 -12.57 11.20 -11.82
C LEU A 558 -11.71 11.68 -10.64
N ARG A 559 -10.49 12.09 -10.95
CA ARG A 559 -9.59 12.79 -10.04
C ARG A 559 -8.67 13.72 -10.81
N GLU A 560 -7.75 14.40 -10.13
CA GLU A 560 -6.64 15.05 -10.83
C GLU A 560 -5.74 14.03 -11.55
N GLY A 561 -4.91 14.48 -12.50
CA GLY A 561 -3.84 13.70 -13.11
C GLY A 561 -2.75 13.37 -12.10
N ASN A 562 -3.10 12.57 -11.09
CA ASN A 562 -2.32 12.18 -9.93
C ASN A 562 -1.70 13.30 -9.06
N ASN A 563 -2.04 13.26 -7.77
CA ASN A 563 -1.49 14.06 -6.67
C ASN A 563 -1.69 15.57 -6.84
N LEU A 564 -2.61 16.14 -6.06
CA LEU A 564 -2.98 17.54 -6.15
C LEU A 564 -1.77 18.44 -5.89
N ALA A 565 -1.53 19.37 -6.83
CA ALA A 565 -0.40 20.26 -6.73
C ALA A 565 -0.56 21.24 -5.56
N PRO A 566 0.49 21.51 -4.77
CA PRO A 566 0.46 22.55 -3.75
C PRO A 566 0.05 23.91 -4.32
N GLY A 567 -0.81 24.62 -3.59
CA GLY A 567 -1.34 25.91 -4.01
C GLY A 567 -2.46 25.83 -5.04
N THR A 568 -3.00 24.64 -5.34
CA THR A 568 -4.23 24.53 -6.13
C THR A 568 -5.40 25.22 -5.41
N PRO A 569 -6.06 26.21 -6.06
CA PRO A 569 -7.20 26.90 -5.47
C PRO A 569 -8.40 25.98 -5.23
N LEU A 570 -9.13 26.22 -4.15
CA LEU A 570 -10.24 25.35 -3.75
C LEU A 570 -11.44 25.47 -4.69
N GLU A 571 -11.67 26.65 -5.27
CA GLU A 571 -12.65 26.87 -6.33
C GLU A 571 -12.42 25.98 -7.56
N ASN A 572 -11.15 25.67 -7.89
CA ASN A 572 -10.83 24.76 -8.98
C ASN A 572 -11.09 23.29 -8.59
N THR A 573 -10.86 22.92 -7.33
CA THR A 573 -11.23 21.58 -6.83
C THR A 573 -12.76 21.39 -6.77
N GLU A 574 -13.50 22.43 -6.41
CA GLU A 574 -14.97 22.43 -6.44
C GLU A 574 -15.50 22.39 -7.88
N ALA A 575 -14.86 23.13 -8.80
CA ALA A 575 -15.20 23.05 -10.23
C ALA A 575 -15.00 21.64 -10.79
N LEU A 576 -13.93 20.93 -10.39
CA LEU A 576 -13.72 19.51 -10.72
C LEU A 576 -14.88 18.65 -10.21
N TYR A 577 -15.25 18.79 -8.92
CA TYR A 577 -16.34 18.04 -8.30
C TYR A 577 -17.69 18.28 -8.98
N HIS A 578 -18.09 19.54 -9.13
CA HIS A 578 -19.38 19.90 -9.73
C HIS A 578 -19.46 19.50 -11.20
N ALA A 579 -18.38 19.69 -11.98
CA ALA A 579 -18.33 19.24 -13.35
C ALA A 579 -18.40 17.70 -13.46
N GLY A 580 -17.73 16.99 -12.56
CA GLY A 580 -17.80 15.53 -12.47
C GLY A 580 -19.21 15.04 -12.19
N ARG A 581 -19.94 15.67 -11.26
CA ARG A 581 -21.36 15.35 -11.01
C ARG A 581 -22.28 15.74 -12.17
N GLN A 582 -21.99 16.84 -12.87
CA GLN A 582 -22.79 17.32 -13.99
C GLN A 582 -22.67 16.41 -15.21
N PHE A 583 -21.44 16.06 -15.61
CA PHE A 583 -21.17 15.34 -16.85
C PHE A 583 -20.93 13.84 -16.65
N GLY A 584 -20.74 13.40 -15.41
CA GLY A 584 -20.44 12.01 -15.06
C GLY A 584 -21.65 11.15 -14.77
N ARG A 585 -22.86 11.56 -15.18
CA ARG A 585 -24.07 10.72 -15.04
C ARG A 585 -24.03 9.61 -16.09
N ILE A 586 -24.15 8.36 -15.63
CA ILE A 586 -24.12 7.16 -16.49
C ILE A 586 -25.53 6.70 -16.79
N ARG A 587 -26.43 6.79 -15.81
CA ARG A 587 -27.87 6.53 -15.94
C ARG A 587 -28.65 7.64 -15.27
N GLU A 588 -29.87 7.90 -15.74
CA GLU A 588 -30.81 8.70 -14.98
C GLU A 588 -31.28 7.88 -13.76
N LEU A 589 -31.23 8.47 -12.57
CA LEU A 589 -31.86 7.88 -11.39
C LEU A 589 -33.37 7.86 -11.64
N GLN A 590 -33.98 6.67 -11.68
CA GLN A 590 -35.43 6.52 -11.79
C GLN A 590 -36.14 6.91 -10.49
#